data_AF-A0A6A6Z0R2-F1
#
_entry.id   AF-A0A6A6Z0R2-F1
#
_cell.length_a   1.000
_cell.length_b   1.000
_cell.length_c   1.000
_cell.angle_alpha   90.00
_cell.angle_beta   90.00
_cell.angle_gamma   90.00
#
_symmetry.space_group_name_H-M   'P 1'
#
loop_
_entity.id
_entity.type
_entity.pdbx_description
1 polymer ?
#
loop_
_entity_poly.entity_id
_entity_poly.type
_entity_poly.pdbx_seq_one_letter_code
_entity_poly.pdbx_strand_id
1 'polypeptide(L)'
;MKIDNNAAMSHPYEVEYSCKDSRTWYDLSSLDGSPFVTNRRFVQVGDAGQCPTIFWTYNDQSCEWPVQKDCHNGGPLSFYLC
;
A
#
# COMPACT_ATOMS: atom_id res chain seq x y z
N MET A 1 4.66 -0.56 -7.61
CA MET A 1 4.40 0.81 -8.10
C MET A 1 5.10 1.76 -7.17
N LYS A 2 5.78 2.77 -7.71
CA LYS A 2 6.43 3.83 -6.93
C LYS A 2 5.67 5.13 -7.11
N ILE A 3 5.48 5.89 -6.03
CA ILE A 3 4.66 7.10 -6.00
C ILE A 3 5.44 8.18 -5.24
N ASP A 4 5.58 9.36 -5.83
CA ASP A 4 6.26 10.49 -5.21
C ASP A 4 5.46 11.78 -5.50
N ASN A 5 5.57 12.78 -4.64
CA ASN A 5 5.08 14.13 -4.89
C ASN A 5 6.09 14.99 -5.67
N ASN A 6 7.27 14.43 -5.95
CA ASN A 6 8.33 15.02 -6.75
C ASN A 6 8.52 14.26 -8.08
N ALA A 7 8.56 15.00 -9.20
CA ALA A 7 8.78 14.42 -10.54
C ALA A 7 10.12 13.68 -10.69
N ALA A 8 11.11 14.00 -9.86
CA ALA A 8 12.42 13.33 -9.83
C ALA A 8 12.39 11.97 -9.12
N MET A 9 11.27 11.57 -8.49
CA MET A 9 11.13 10.30 -7.77
C MET A 9 12.27 10.08 -6.75
N SER A 10 12.60 11.12 -6.00
CA SER A 10 13.79 11.10 -5.14
C SER A 10 13.54 10.37 -3.83
N HIS A 11 12.30 10.30 -3.36
CA HIS A 11 11.92 9.67 -2.09
C HIS A 11 10.59 8.93 -2.26
N PRO A 12 10.45 7.98 -3.19
CA PRO A 12 9.16 7.42 -3.54
C PRO A 12 8.63 6.48 -2.46
N TYR A 13 7.32 6.57 -2.23
CA TYR A 13 6.54 5.58 -1.50
C TYR A 13 6.27 4.36 -2.37
N GLU A 14 6.26 3.17 -1.77
CA GLU A 14 6.15 1.91 -2.50
C GLU A 14 4.82 1.21 -2.24
N VAL A 15 4.17 0.83 -3.34
CA VAL A 15 2.95 0.00 -3.35
C VAL A 15 3.28 -1.24 -4.17
N GLU A 16 3.60 -2.33 -3.51
CA GLU A 16 4.00 -3.57 -4.18
C GLU A 16 2.87 -4.60 -4.11
N TYR A 17 2.70 -5.37 -5.18
CA TYR A 17 1.68 -6.42 -5.21
C TYR A 17 1.99 -7.47 -6.28
N SER A 18 1.38 -8.64 -6.12
CA SER A 18 1.49 -9.77 -7.03
C SER A 18 0.20 -10.58 -6.96
N CYS A 19 -0.37 -10.84 -8.12
CA CYS A 19 -1.63 -11.58 -8.25
C CYS A 19 -1.37 -12.88 -9.00
N LYS A 20 -1.69 -14.02 -8.39
CA LYS A 20 -1.57 -15.35 -9.00
C LYS A 20 -2.61 -16.30 -8.45
N ASP A 21 -3.34 -17.00 -9.32
CA ASP A 21 -4.28 -18.06 -8.97
C ASP A 21 -5.26 -17.65 -7.84
N SER A 22 -5.91 -16.50 -8.01
CA SER A 22 -6.80 -15.85 -7.01
C SER A 22 -6.12 -15.46 -5.70
N ARG A 23 -4.81 -15.63 -5.55
CA ARG A 23 -4.04 -15.10 -4.43
C ARG A 23 -3.48 -13.73 -4.77
N THR A 24 -3.59 -12.79 -3.84
CA THR A 24 -2.98 -11.46 -3.95
C THR A 24 -2.12 -11.20 -2.74
N TRP A 25 -0.82 -11.05 -2.97
CA TRP A 25 0.11 -10.45 -2.03
C TRP A 25 0.17 -8.96 -2.31
N TYR A 26 0.29 -8.17 -1.24
CA TYR A 26 0.47 -6.74 -1.34
C TYR A 26 1.22 -6.21 -0.12
N ASP A 27 1.99 -5.17 -0.36
CA ASP A 27 2.80 -4.46 0.60
C ASP A 27 2.69 -2.96 0.36
N LEU A 28 2.78 -2.21 1.45
CA LEU A 28 2.96 -0.79 1.42
C LEU A 28 4.17 -0.46 2.31
N SER A 29 5.09 0.35 1.80
CA SER A 29 6.30 0.69 2.54
C SER A 29 6.86 2.06 2.17
N SER A 30 7.72 2.57 3.05
CA SER A 30 8.48 3.80 2.83
C SER A 30 9.98 3.52 2.74
N LEU A 31 10.39 2.32 2.33
CA LEU A 31 11.82 1.95 2.27
C LEU A 31 12.63 2.93 1.42
N ASP A 32 12.03 3.39 0.33
CA ASP A 32 12.62 4.37 -0.58
C ASP A 32 12.20 5.83 -0.25
N GLY A 33 11.32 6.05 0.72
CA GLY A 33 10.86 7.36 1.17
C GLY A 33 9.37 7.42 1.54
N SER A 34 9.00 8.43 2.35
CA SER A 34 7.60 8.66 2.77
C SER A 34 7.17 10.12 2.58
N PRO A 35 6.95 10.58 1.33
CA PRO A 35 6.48 11.93 1.08
C PRO A 35 5.01 12.14 1.50
N PHE A 36 4.36 11.07 1.98
CA PHE A 36 2.94 10.99 2.26
C PHE A 36 2.61 10.63 3.72
N VAL A 37 3.56 10.79 4.65
CA VAL A 37 3.31 10.50 6.09
C VAL A 37 2.13 11.30 6.65
N THR A 38 1.88 12.47 6.06
CA THR A 38 0.78 13.38 6.41
C THR A 38 -0.53 13.07 5.69
N ASN A 39 -0.62 11.98 4.91
CA ASN A 39 -1.81 11.57 4.17
C ASN A 39 -2.34 10.23 4.71
N ARG A 40 -3.65 9.99 4.52
CA ARG A 40 -4.19 8.64 4.69
C ARG A 40 -3.73 7.77 3.53
N ARG A 41 -3.32 6.56 3.86
CA ARG A 41 -2.85 5.56 2.91
C ARG A 41 -3.56 4.25 3.19
N PHE A 42 -4.15 3.66 2.16
CA PHE A 42 -4.91 2.45 2.32
C PHE A 42 -4.88 1.57 1.07
N VAL A 43 -4.76 0.26 1.28
CA VAL A 43 -4.95 -0.77 0.25
C VAL A 43 -6.12 -1.66 0.61
N GLN A 44 -6.97 -1.87 -0.39
CA GLN A 44 -8.02 -2.87 -0.40
C GLN A 44 -7.83 -3.81 -1.57
N VAL A 45 -8.10 -5.09 -1.32
CA VAL A 45 -8.17 -6.12 -2.36
C VAL A 45 -9.57 -6.71 -2.33
N GLY A 46 -10.26 -6.68 -3.48
CA GLY A 46 -11.64 -7.15 -3.60
C GLY A 46 -12.63 -6.31 -2.78
N ASP A 47 -13.69 -6.94 -2.29
CA ASP A 47 -14.69 -6.26 -1.47
C ASP A 47 -14.22 -6.07 -0.02
N ALA A 48 -14.79 -5.07 0.66
CA ALA A 48 -14.46 -4.78 2.05
C ALA A 48 -14.72 -6.00 2.94
N GLY A 49 -13.71 -6.42 3.71
CA GLY A 49 -13.78 -7.56 4.61
C GLY A 49 -13.42 -8.92 4.00
N GLN A 50 -13.16 -9.02 2.69
CA GLN A 50 -12.68 -10.27 2.07
C GLN A 50 -11.20 -10.50 2.35
N CYS A 51 -10.39 -9.45 2.18
CA CYS A 51 -8.95 -9.48 2.41
C CYS A 51 -8.58 -8.58 3.59
N PRO A 52 -7.44 -8.84 4.26
CA PRO A 52 -6.88 -7.88 5.20
C PRO A 52 -6.79 -6.50 4.55
N THR A 53 -7.01 -5.49 5.34
CA THR A 53 -6.83 -4.11 4.91
C THR A 53 -5.50 -3.64 5.47
N ILE A 54 -4.73 -2.91 4.66
CA ILE A 54 -3.69 -2.02 5.19
C ILE A 54 -4.31 -0.64 5.22
N PHE A 55 -4.44 -0.06 6.41
CA PHE A 55 -4.99 1.27 6.63
C PHE A 55 -4.09 2.02 7.58
N TRP A 56 -3.64 3.20 7.16
CA TRP A 56 -2.93 4.12 8.03
C TRP A 56 -3.53 5.50 8.00
N THR A 57 -3.60 6.09 9.19
CA THR A 57 -4.11 7.42 9.41
C THR A 57 -3.02 8.48 9.20
N TYR A 58 -3.42 9.74 9.34
CA TYR A 58 -2.54 10.90 9.28
C TYR A 58 -1.41 10.81 10.33
N ASN A 59 -0.17 11.07 9.91
CA ASN A 59 1.03 11.08 10.76
C ASN A 59 1.34 9.75 11.46
N ASP A 60 0.75 8.65 11.00
CA ASP A 60 1.10 7.32 11.48
C ASP A 60 2.42 6.88 10.86
N GLN A 61 3.46 6.71 11.68
CA GLN A 61 4.79 6.26 11.26
C GLN A 61 4.95 4.74 11.30
N SER A 62 3.94 3.98 11.76
CA SER A 62 3.99 2.51 11.73
C SER A 62 4.01 1.92 10.32
N CYS A 63 3.78 2.77 9.31
CA CYS A 63 3.78 2.47 7.88
C CYS A 63 5.12 2.72 7.16
N GLU A 64 6.16 3.11 7.89
CA GLU A 64 7.48 3.33 7.29
C GLU A 64 8.18 2.02 6.95
N TRP A 65 7.91 0.97 7.72
CA TRP A 65 8.41 -0.38 7.47
C TRP A 65 7.43 -1.19 6.61
N PRO A 66 7.92 -2.15 5.80
CA PRO A 66 7.07 -3.02 4.99
C PRO A 66 6.02 -3.74 5.83
N VAL A 67 4.76 -3.58 5.45
CA VAL A 67 3.63 -4.33 6.01
C VAL A 67 3.02 -5.18 4.92
N GLN A 68 3.56 -6.39 4.82
CA GLN A 68 3.08 -7.38 3.89
C GLN A 68 1.77 -8.02 4.38
N LYS A 69 0.82 -8.15 3.46
CA LYS A 69 -0.39 -8.95 3.62
C LYS A 69 -0.54 -9.93 2.47
N ASP A 70 -1.33 -10.96 2.71
CA ASP A 70 -1.60 -12.03 1.78
C ASP A 70 -3.08 -12.40 1.83
N CYS A 71 -3.70 -12.54 0.68
CA CYS A 71 -5.11 -12.86 0.55
C CYS A 71 -5.32 -13.96 -0.48
N HIS A 72 -5.98 -15.05 -0.08
CA HIS A 72 -6.21 -16.22 -0.94
C HIS A 72 -7.44 -16.10 -1.86
N ASN A 73 -8.34 -15.16 -1.58
CA ASN A 73 -9.51 -14.82 -2.40
C ASN A 73 -9.38 -13.39 -2.90
N GLY A 74 -8.23 -13.11 -3.49
CA GLY A 74 -7.88 -11.81 -4.04
C GLY A 74 -8.79 -11.40 -5.19
N GLY A 75 -8.84 -10.10 -5.39
CA GLY A 75 -9.58 -9.43 -6.45
C GLY A 75 -8.81 -8.20 -6.92
N PRO A 76 -9.49 -7.21 -7.53
CA PRO A 76 -8.85 -5.96 -7.89
C PRO A 76 -8.21 -5.31 -6.66
N LEU A 77 -6.97 -4.85 -6.80
CA LEU A 77 -6.28 -4.06 -5.78
C LEU A 77 -6.56 -2.58 -6.03
N SER A 78 -6.97 -1.87 -4.99
CA SER A 78 -7.16 -0.42 -5.00
C SER A 78 -6.28 0.21 -3.93
N PHE A 79 -5.41 1.13 -4.35
CA PHE A 79 -4.62 1.97 -3.46
C PHE A 79 -5.23 3.37 -3.39
N TYR A 80 -5.42 3.88 -2.18
CA TYR A 80 -5.98 5.20 -1.91
C TYR A 80 -4.99 6.05 -1.14
N LEU A 81 -4.83 7.29 -1.60
CA LEU A 81 -3.92 8.29 -1.06
C LEU A 81 -4.66 9.65 -0.96
N CYS A 82 -4.92 10.13 0.26
CA CYS A 82 -5.58 11.43 0.54
C CYS A 82 -5.13 12.06 1.86
#